data_AF-A0A950IHF3-F1
#
_entry.id   AF-A0A950IHF3-F1
#
_cell.length_a   1.000
_cell.length_b   1.000
_cell.length_c   1.000
_cell.angle_alpha   90.00
_cell.angle_beta   90.00
_cell.angle_gamma   90.00
#
_symmetry.space_group_name_H-M   'P 1'
#
loop_
_entity.id
_entity.type
_entity.pdbx_description
1 polymer ?
#
loop_
_entity_poly.entity_id
_entity_poly.type
_entity_poly.pdbx_seq_one_letter_code
_entity_poly.pdbx_strand_id
1 'polypeptide(L)'
;MAGALVLVVLAVPALAQGVPGPTAPTIPIPRVNIGISPATKPTDVALALQVLVLLTILTLAPTLLVLLTSFTRIVVVLSFVRTALGTQQVPPTQVLVGLALLLTFFV
;
A
#
# COMPACT_ATOMS: atom_id res chain seq x y z
N MET A 1 -8.60 -35.31 27.15
CA MET A 1 -7.44 -34.40 26.98
C MET A 1 -7.67 -33.26 25.98
N ALA A 2 -8.55 -33.39 24.97
CA ALA A 2 -8.88 -32.28 24.05
C ALA A 2 -9.69 -31.12 24.69
N GLY A 3 -10.56 -31.40 25.68
CA GLY A 3 -11.44 -30.39 26.27
C GLY A 3 -10.76 -29.33 27.16
N ALA A 4 -9.63 -29.66 27.81
CA ALA A 4 -8.89 -28.70 28.64
C ALA A 4 -8.13 -27.66 27.80
N LEU A 5 -7.72 -28.05 26.58
CA LEU A 5 -6.95 -27.19 25.67
C LEU A 5 -7.83 -26.11 25.02
N VAL A 6 -9.11 -26.42 24.77
CA VAL A 6 -10.10 -25.46 24.23
C VAL A 6 -10.48 -24.39 25.25
N LEU A 7 -10.55 -24.74 26.54
CA LEU A 7 -10.90 -23.80 27.62
C LEU A 7 -9.77 -22.79 27.90
N VAL A 8 -8.51 -23.18 27.73
CA VAL A 8 -7.37 -22.27 27.88
C VAL A 8 -7.31 -21.26 26.72
N VAL A 9 -7.55 -21.67 25.48
CA VAL A 9 -7.49 -20.77 24.31
C VAL A 9 -8.61 -19.71 24.33
N LEU A 10 -9.77 -20.02 24.91
CA LEU A 10 -10.88 -19.07 25.10
C LEU A 10 -10.75 -18.18 26.34
N ALA A 11 -9.93 -18.55 27.32
CA ALA A 11 -9.69 -17.75 28.53
C ALA A 11 -8.57 -16.69 28.38
N VAL A 12 -7.61 -16.91 27.47
CA VAL A 12 -6.53 -15.95 27.20
C VAL A 12 -7.02 -14.57 26.70
N PRO A 13 -8.03 -14.43 25.82
CA PRO A 13 -8.50 -13.10 25.41
C PRO A 13 -9.32 -12.39 26.50
N ALA A 14 -9.84 -13.10 27.51
CA ALA A 14 -10.66 -12.53 28.58
C ALA A 14 -9.83 -11.77 29.63
N LEU A 15 -8.56 -12.15 29.85
CA LEU A 15 -7.64 -11.44 30.75
C LEU A 15 -6.93 -10.24 30.09
N ALA A 16 -7.08 -10.05 28.77
CA ALA A 16 -6.47 -8.95 28.04
C ALA A 16 -7.30 -7.64 28.04
N GLN A 17 -8.55 -7.66 28.52
CA GLN A 17 -9.42 -6.47 28.56
C GLN A 17 -9.20 -5.56 29.80
N GLY A 18 -8.21 -5.86 30.64
CA GLY A 18 -7.96 -5.15 31.91
C GLY A 18 -6.88 -4.07 31.87
N VAL A 19 -6.27 -3.75 30.71
CA VAL A 19 -5.25 -2.69 30.63
C VAL A 19 -5.86 -1.43 30.03
N PRO A 20 -5.97 -0.33 30.79
CA PRO A 20 -6.26 0.99 30.22
C PRO A 20 -5.08 1.38 29.33
N GLY A 21 -5.23 1.16 28.03
CA GLY A 21 -4.29 1.66 27.03
C GLY A 21 -4.26 3.19 27.04
N PRO A 22 -3.13 3.82 26.70
CA PRO A 22 -2.96 5.26 26.78
C PRO A 22 -4.02 5.97 25.93
N THR A 23 -4.67 6.97 26.53
CA THR A 23 -5.58 7.91 25.87
C THR A 23 -4.82 8.66 24.78
N ALA A 24 -4.82 8.11 23.57
CA ALA A 24 -4.30 8.78 22.39
C ALA A 24 -5.23 9.97 22.08
N PRO A 25 -4.69 11.18 21.88
CA PRO A 25 -5.47 12.36 21.55
C PRO A 25 -6.31 12.10 20.30
N THR A 26 -7.61 12.34 20.40
CA THR A 26 -8.57 12.13 19.31
C THR A 26 -8.36 13.21 18.26
N ILE A 27 -7.48 12.93 17.31
CA ILE A 27 -7.29 13.75 16.10
C ILE A 27 -8.59 13.64 15.28
N PRO A 28 -9.28 14.75 14.98
CA PRO A 28 -10.42 14.76 14.07
C PRO A 28 -9.94 14.42 12.65
N ILE A 29 -9.94 13.14 12.32
CA ILE A 29 -9.74 12.66 10.95
C ILE A 29 -11.04 12.85 10.17
N PRO A 30 -11.01 13.54 9.01
CA PRO A 30 -12.14 13.63 8.10
C PRO A 30 -12.60 12.22 7.72
N ARG A 31 -13.79 11.83 8.15
CA ARG A 31 -14.37 10.52 7.84
C ARG A 31 -15.07 10.61 6.48
N VAL A 32 -14.43 10.09 5.43
CA VAL A 32 -15.06 9.86 4.13
C VAL A 32 -16.07 8.71 4.29
N ASN A 33 -17.36 9.04 4.36
CA ASN A 33 -18.44 8.06 4.47
C ASN A 33 -18.94 7.67 3.07
N ILE A 34 -18.58 6.47 2.61
CA ILE A 34 -19.06 5.89 1.36
C ILE A 34 -20.41 5.24 1.64
N GLY A 35 -21.49 6.02 1.54
CA GLY A 35 -22.86 5.54 1.66
C GLY A 35 -23.47 5.31 0.29
N ILE A 36 -23.86 4.06 -0.02
CA ILE A 36 -24.67 3.72 -1.19
C ILE A 36 -26.13 3.98 -0.85
N SER A 37 -26.60 5.21 -1.11
CA SER A 37 -28.03 5.53 -1.19
C SER A 37 -28.45 5.64 -2.67
N PRO A 38 -29.70 5.28 -3.03
CA PRO A 38 -30.14 5.32 -4.42
C PRO A 38 -30.04 6.76 -4.96
N ALA A 39 -29.20 6.97 -5.96
CA ALA A 39 -28.98 8.29 -6.56
C ALA A 39 -30.27 8.80 -7.20
N THR A 40 -30.95 9.73 -6.52
CA THR A 40 -32.19 10.36 -7.03
C THR A 40 -31.90 11.70 -7.72
N LYS A 41 -30.66 12.20 -7.66
CA LYS A 41 -30.21 13.47 -8.28
C LYS A 41 -29.04 13.23 -9.23
N PRO A 42 -29.06 13.80 -10.46
CA PRO A 42 -27.93 13.75 -11.41
C PRO A 42 -26.60 14.27 -10.85
N THR A 43 -26.65 15.15 -9.84
CA THR A 43 -25.49 15.73 -9.16
C THR A 43 -24.68 14.71 -8.34
N ASP A 44 -25.31 13.73 -7.70
CA ASP A 44 -24.59 12.75 -6.87
C ASP A 44 -23.75 11.79 -7.74
N VAL A 45 -24.27 11.45 -8.92
CA VAL A 45 -23.56 10.63 -9.91
C VAL A 45 -22.36 11.39 -10.49
N ALA A 46 -22.49 12.69 -10.73
CA ALA A 46 -21.38 13.54 -11.17
C ALA A 46 -20.26 13.64 -10.12
N LEU A 47 -20.61 13.77 -8.83
CA LEU A 47 -19.65 13.80 -7.73
C LEU A 47 -18.91 12.46 -7.60
N ALA A 48 -19.63 11.34 -7.66
CA ALA A 48 -19.03 10.00 -7.63
C ALA A 48 -18.07 9.76 -8.80
N LEU A 49 -18.46 10.16 -10.03
CA LEU A 49 -17.61 10.07 -11.21
C LEU A 49 -16.37 10.98 -11.11
N GLN A 50 -16.51 12.19 -10.59
CA GLN A 50 -15.39 13.11 -10.39
C GLN A 50 -14.36 12.55 -9.39
N VAL A 51 -14.82 11.98 -8.27
CA VAL A 51 -13.94 11.31 -7.29
C VAL A 51 -13.27 10.09 -7.92
N LEU A 52 -13.99 9.30 -8.72
CA LEU A 52 -13.42 8.16 -9.44
C LEU A 52 -12.28 8.58 -10.38
N VAL A 53 -12.50 9.63 -11.19
CA VAL A 53 -11.48 10.16 -12.11
C VAL A 53 -10.27 10.70 -11.34
N LEU A 54 -10.49 11.41 -10.22
CA LEU A 54 -9.41 11.94 -9.39
C LEU A 54 -8.52 10.82 -8.82
N LEU A 55 -9.14 9.76 -8.29
CA LEU A 55 -8.40 8.58 -7.78
C LEU A 55 -7.64 7.86 -8.89
N THR A 56 -8.23 7.78 -10.10
CA THR A 56 -7.59 7.19 -11.26
C THR A 56 -6.32 7.97 -11.65
N ILE A 57 -6.39 9.30 -11.69
CA ILE A 57 -5.21 10.14 -11.99
C ILE A 57 -4.15 10.02 -10.90
N LEU A 58 -4.56 10.05 -9.62
CA LEU A 58 -3.63 9.97 -8.49
C LEU A 58 -2.87 8.64 -8.44
N THR A 59 -3.51 7.54 -8.82
CA THR A 59 -2.88 6.20 -8.89
C THR A 59 -2.02 6.03 -10.14
N LEU A 60 -2.39 6.63 -11.26
CA LEU A 60 -1.60 6.57 -12.50
C LEU A 60 -0.34 7.45 -12.42
N ALA A 61 -0.43 8.60 -11.73
CA ALA A 61 0.64 9.58 -11.59
C ALA A 61 2.02 9.02 -11.14
N PRO A 62 2.14 8.22 -10.05
CA PRO A 62 3.44 7.68 -9.64
C PRO A 62 4.02 6.73 -10.69
N THR A 63 3.18 5.94 -11.34
CA THR A 63 3.61 4.99 -12.38
C THR A 63 4.14 5.72 -13.61
N LEU A 64 3.46 6.79 -14.03
CA LEU A 64 3.89 7.65 -15.14
C LEU A 64 5.21 8.35 -14.83
N LEU A 65 5.41 8.83 -13.59
CA LEU A 65 6.66 9.45 -13.15
C LEU A 65 7.84 8.48 -13.29
N VAL A 66 7.63 7.22 -12.93
CA VAL A 66 8.65 6.16 -13.04
C VAL A 66 8.91 5.77 -14.51
N LEU A 67 7.88 5.75 -15.36
CA LEU A 67 8.01 5.40 -16.78
C LEU A 67 8.66 6.52 -17.63
N LEU A 68 8.36 7.78 -17.34
CA LEU A 68 8.85 8.94 -18.10
C LEU A 68 10.27 9.38 -17.73
N THR A 69 10.88 8.77 -16.71
CA THR A 69 12.20 9.15 -16.19
C THR A 69 13.30 8.16 -16.56
N SER A 70 14.54 8.48 -16.15
CA SER A 70 15.72 7.64 -16.30
C SER A 70 15.63 6.31 -15.55
N PHE A 71 14.66 6.14 -14.64
CA PHE A 71 14.44 4.91 -13.87
C PHE A 71 14.37 3.67 -14.77
N THR A 72 13.57 3.72 -15.85
CA THR A 72 13.39 2.58 -16.77
C THR A 72 14.71 2.16 -17.43
N ARG A 73 15.54 3.13 -17.85
CA ARG A 73 16.85 2.82 -18.45
C ARG A 73 17.80 2.19 -17.43
N ILE A 74 17.85 2.72 -16.21
CA ILE A 74 18.77 2.24 -15.16
C ILE A 74 18.40 0.80 -14.72
N VAL A 75 17.11 0.52 -14.50
CA VAL A 75 16.64 -0.83 -14.13
C VAL A 75 17.00 -1.86 -15.21
N VAL A 76 16.79 -1.54 -16.49
CA VAL A 76 17.09 -2.48 -17.60
C VAL A 76 18.58 -2.81 -17.66
N VAL A 77 19.45 -1.80 -17.55
CA VAL A 77 20.90 -2.01 -17.55
C VAL A 77 21.33 -2.89 -16.37
N LEU A 78 20.87 -2.58 -15.15
CA LEU A 78 21.20 -3.38 -13.97
C LEU A 78 20.60 -4.80 -14.03
N SER A 79 19.43 -4.98 -14.66
CA SER A 79 18.82 -6.29 -14.87
C SER A 79 19.61 -7.14 -15.87
N PHE A 80 20.18 -6.52 -16.90
CA PHE A 80 21.13 -7.19 -17.79
C PHE A 80 22.43 -7.56 -17.08
N VAL A 81 22.97 -6.68 -16.22
CA VAL A 81 24.14 -7.01 -15.38
C VAL A 81 23.84 -8.19 -14.47
N ARG A 82 22.68 -8.22 -13.81
CA ARG A 82 22.22 -9.37 -13.01
C ARG A 82 22.20 -10.66 -13.83
N THR A 83 21.64 -10.63 -15.03
CA THR A 83 21.54 -11.80 -15.90
C THR A 83 22.92 -12.27 -16.37
N ALA A 84 23.83 -11.33 -16.64
CA ALA A 84 25.21 -11.61 -17.03
C ALA A 84 26.05 -12.24 -15.92
N LEU A 85 25.73 -11.97 -14.64
CA LEU A 85 26.42 -12.57 -13.49
C LEU A 85 26.10 -14.06 -13.28
N GLY A 86 25.10 -14.62 -13.99
CA GLY A 86 24.79 -16.06 -13.95
C GLY A 86 24.26 -16.58 -12.61
N THR A 87 24.12 -15.72 -11.60
CA THR A 87 23.66 -16.09 -10.25
C THR A 87 22.14 -15.92 -10.12
N GLN A 88 21.44 -17.01 -9.76
CA GLN A 88 19.97 -17.09 -9.79
C GLN A 88 19.26 -16.18 -8.77
N GLN A 89 19.90 -15.78 -7.66
CA GLN A 89 19.22 -15.06 -6.57
C GLN A 89 19.93 -13.82 -6.04
N VAL A 90 21.13 -13.51 -6.54
CA VAL A 90 21.87 -12.32 -6.15
C VAL A 90 21.96 -11.41 -7.38
N PRO A 91 21.61 -10.11 -7.33
CA PRO A 91 20.90 -9.33 -6.30
C PRO A 91 19.36 -9.38 -6.48
N PRO A 92 18.56 -9.36 -5.39
CA PRO A 92 17.10 -9.43 -5.46
C PRO A 92 16.49 -8.23 -6.20
N THR A 93 15.37 -8.45 -6.89
CA THR A 93 14.69 -7.41 -7.69
C THR A 93 14.30 -6.18 -6.85
N GLN A 94 14.03 -6.37 -5.56
CA GLN A 94 13.76 -5.27 -4.63
C GLN A 94 14.97 -4.35 -4.42
N VAL A 95 16.19 -4.90 -4.37
CA VAL A 95 17.42 -4.10 -4.26
C VAL A 95 17.71 -3.38 -5.57
N LEU A 96 17.52 -4.04 -6.71
CA LEU A 96 17.66 -3.41 -8.03
C LEU A 96 16.73 -2.20 -8.19
N VAL A 97 15.47 -2.34 -7.77
CA VAL A 97 14.48 -1.24 -7.80
C VAL A 97 14.86 -0.13 -6.81
N GLY A 98 15.33 -0.47 -5.60
CA GLY A 98 15.78 0.52 -4.62
C GLY A 98 17.00 1.32 -5.07
N LEU A 99 18.01 0.65 -5.65
CA LEU A 99 19.18 1.31 -6.24
C LEU A 99 18.79 2.19 -7.42
N ALA A 100 17.88 1.71 -8.29
CA ALA A 100 17.41 2.50 -9.41
C ALA A 100 16.70 3.78 -8.94
N LEU A 101 15.80 3.72 -7.95
CA LEU A 101 15.12 4.92 -7.43
C LEU A 101 16.09 5.95 -6.83
N LEU A 102 17.11 5.52 -6.08
CA LEU A 102 18.13 6.42 -5.56
C LEU A 102 18.93 7.10 -6.68
N LEU A 103 19.35 6.34 -7.70
CA LEU A 103 20.05 6.91 -8.85
C LEU A 103 19.14 7.82 -9.70
N THR A 104 17.84 7.53 -9.78
CA THR A 104 16.88 8.39 -10.49
C THR A 104 16.70 9.75 -9.80
N PHE A 105 16.81 9.80 -8.47
CA PHE A 105 16.76 11.06 -7.70
C PHE A 105 18.04 11.90 -7.81
N PHE A 106 19.17 11.27 -8.15
CA PHE A 106 20.46 11.96 -8.33
C PHE A 106 20.60 12.61 -9.73
N VAL A 107 19.94 12.03 -10.74
CA VAL A 107 19.92 12.47 -12.13
C VAL A 107 18.87 13.56 -12.33
#